data_AF-A0A4Q5RSR5-F1
#
_entry.id   AF-A0A4Q5RSR5-F1
#
_cell.length_a   1.000
_cell.length_b   1.000
_cell.length_c   1.000
_cell.angle_alpha   90.00
_cell.angle_beta   90.00
_cell.angle_gamma   90.00
#
_symmetry.space_group_name_H-M   'P 1'
#
loop_
_entity.id
_entity.type
_entity.pdbx_description
1 polymer ?
#
loop_
_entity_poly.entity_id
_entity_poly.type
_entity_poly.pdbx_seq_one_letter_code
_entity_poly.pdbx_strand_id
1 'polypeptide(L)'
;MKRRNFLAQTATAATGLTLINALPAAARNLLDYPKDNDNLYQLFKNPQMQHRPFVRWWWNGDKVEKTELTRELKLLKEAGIGGVEINPIQFPSVTDDLGKPSLQWLGAEWIDMLEHTFTEAKKLGLICDLIVGSGWPFGAEYLEGEERSQVVVIGTKRLEGPMDYETSLFDLFKEADPNFSSIFPGRQMEMLSVKLVPEQLNGLNQVTELSNQINTKTIKFKVPPGKHILYGTVKILGSMAVINGAPGANGPVLNHYNEAAVRKYLYHMSDTIQQKIGPLSNHIRAFFTDSLEIEGANWCADMAAEFQRRRGYDLMPYLPFTMYKVGSMGNTWDYKYGAVLGQEFTDTIERVRYDFDVTKSELIRERFIKTFTDWCKANKVKSRSQAYGRGYYPLEGTFDIDIPECETWIKYGIGKELSEADYRIGRAYSMVNKYVSSAAHLKGKKIISCEELTNTD
;
A
#
# COMPACT_ATOMS: atom_id res chain seq x y z
N MET A 1 -26.10 -24.26 -15.73
CA MET A 1 -26.15 -25.73 -15.55
C MET A 1 -27.55 -26.24 -15.92
N LYS A 2 -27.71 -27.12 -16.91
CA LYS A 2 -29.05 -27.54 -17.39
C LYS A 2 -29.62 -28.65 -16.48
N ARG A 3 -30.77 -28.38 -15.84
CA ARG A 3 -31.49 -29.23 -14.87
C ARG A 3 -31.70 -30.69 -15.29
N ARG A 4 -31.77 -30.97 -16.61
CA ARG A 4 -31.87 -32.32 -17.17
C ARG A 4 -30.61 -33.18 -16.97
N ASN A 5 -29.41 -32.58 -16.92
CA ASN A 5 -28.17 -33.33 -16.74
C ASN A 5 -27.96 -33.77 -15.28
N PHE A 6 -28.44 -32.97 -14.32
CA PHE A 6 -28.35 -33.29 -12.89
C PHE A 6 -29.27 -34.46 -12.49
N LEU A 7 -30.49 -34.50 -13.04
CA LEU A 7 -31.44 -35.59 -12.80
C LEU A 7 -31.05 -36.90 -13.49
N ALA A 8 -30.40 -36.82 -14.66
CA ALA A 8 -29.85 -38.00 -15.33
C ALA A 8 -28.70 -38.62 -14.54
N GLN A 9 -27.84 -37.81 -13.90
CA GLN A 9 -26.70 -38.30 -13.11
C GLN A 9 -27.09 -38.90 -11.75
N THR A 10 -28.22 -38.48 -11.18
CA THR A 10 -28.71 -38.99 -9.88
C THR A 10 -29.50 -40.29 -10.03
N ALA A 11 -30.18 -40.51 -11.16
CA ALA A 11 -30.90 -41.76 -11.42
C ALA A 11 -29.96 -42.96 -11.62
N THR A 12 -28.78 -42.76 -12.23
CA THR A 12 -27.80 -43.83 -12.48
C THR A 12 -27.06 -44.27 -11.22
N ALA A 13 -26.95 -43.39 -10.21
CA ALA A 13 -26.22 -43.68 -8.97
C ALA A 13 -26.95 -44.69 -8.05
N ALA A 14 -28.29 -44.79 -8.14
CA ALA A 14 -29.07 -45.69 -7.28
C ALA A 14 -29.26 -47.11 -7.84
N THR A 15 -29.06 -47.33 -9.14
CA THR A 15 -29.21 -48.66 -9.78
C THR A 15 -27.88 -49.27 -10.25
N GLY A 16 -26.79 -48.50 -10.29
CA GLY A 16 -25.48 -48.97 -10.79
C GLY A 16 -24.70 -49.88 -9.84
N LEU A 17 -25.01 -49.91 -8.55
CA LEU A 17 -24.21 -50.64 -7.55
C LEU A 17 -24.44 -52.16 -7.53
N THR A 18 -25.52 -52.66 -8.12
CA THR A 18 -25.86 -54.11 -8.08
C THR A 18 -25.50 -54.90 -9.35
N LEU A 19 -25.00 -54.25 -10.42
CA LEU A 19 -24.72 -54.91 -11.71
C LEU A 19 -23.24 -54.90 -12.16
N ILE A 20 -22.34 -54.30 -11.39
CA ILE A 20 -20.89 -54.17 -11.75
C ILE A 20 -20.17 -55.54 -11.85
N ASN A 21 -20.69 -56.57 -11.16
CA ASN A 21 -20.11 -57.92 -11.20
C ASN A 21 -20.55 -58.77 -12.39
N ALA A 22 -21.52 -58.32 -13.21
CA ALA A 22 -22.04 -59.06 -14.34
C ALA A 22 -21.52 -58.60 -15.72
N LEU A 23 -20.64 -57.58 -15.76
CA LEU A 23 -20.17 -56.99 -17.02
C LEU A 23 -18.88 -57.66 -17.54
N PRO A 24 -18.73 -57.86 -18.88
CA PRO A 24 -17.52 -58.40 -19.47
C PRO A 24 -16.30 -57.51 -19.20
N ALA A 25 -15.10 -58.11 -19.11
CA ALA A 25 -13.85 -57.41 -18.77
C ALA A 25 -13.56 -56.16 -19.64
N ALA A 26 -14.02 -56.14 -20.89
CA ALA A 26 -13.89 -55.00 -21.80
C ALA A 26 -14.71 -53.75 -21.38
N ALA A 27 -15.80 -53.93 -20.60
CA ALA A 27 -16.63 -52.83 -20.10
C ALA A 27 -16.15 -52.27 -18.75
N ARG A 28 -15.30 -53.01 -18.01
CA ARG A 28 -14.68 -52.51 -16.77
C ARG A 28 -13.65 -51.41 -17.03
N ASN A 29 -12.97 -51.45 -18.18
CA ASN A 29 -12.01 -50.41 -18.59
C ASN A 29 -12.66 -49.06 -18.94
N LEU A 30 -14.00 -49.00 -19.10
CA LEU A 30 -14.75 -47.76 -19.31
C LEU A 30 -15.24 -47.10 -18.00
N LEU A 31 -15.08 -47.79 -16.87
CA LEU A 31 -15.43 -47.31 -15.52
C LEU A 31 -14.17 -47.07 -14.66
N ASP A 32 -13.01 -46.93 -15.30
CA ASP A 32 -11.79 -46.52 -14.62
C ASP A 32 -11.98 -45.07 -14.14
N TYR A 33 -12.51 -44.93 -12.93
CA TYR A 33 -12.52 -43.68 -12.21
C TYR A 33 -11.07 -43.18 -12.18
N PRO A 34 -10.79 -41.94 -12.61
CA PRO A 34 -9.43 -41.45 -12.63
C PRO A 34 -8.84 -41.60 -11.22
N LYS A 35 -7.68 -42.25 -11.11
CA LYS A 35 -6.85 -42.37 -9.90
C LYS A 35 -6.37 -41.02 -9.32
N ASP A 36 -6.96 -39.90 -9.74
CA ASP A 36 -6.70 -38.58 -9.16
C ASP A 36 -7.22 -38.43 -7.72
N ASN A 37 -8.21 -39.24 -7.31
CA ASN A 37 -8.73 -39.19 -5.94
C ASN A 37 -7.71 -39.63 -4.88
N ASP A 38 -6.89 -40.66 -5.16
CA ASP A 38 -5.82 -41.08 -4.25
C ASP A 38 -4.75 -39.98 -4.13
N ASN A 39 -4.47 -39.26 -5.23
CA ASN A 39 -3.50 -38.15 -5.25
C ASN A 39 -3.97 -36.95 -4.42
N LEU A 40 -5.25 -36.54 -4.55
CA LEU A 40 -5.81 -35.45 -3.74
C LEU A 40 -5.91 -35.80 -2.26
N TYR A 41 -6.29 -37.04 -1.92
CA TYR A 41 -6.32 -37.49 -0.53
C TYR A 41 -4.91 -37.50 0.09
N GLN A 42 -3.90 -38.00 -0.63
CA GLN A 42 -2.52 -37.96 -0.14
C GLN A 42 -1.99 -36.52 0.01
N LEU A 43 -2.31 -35.62 -0.93
CA LEU A 43 -1.98 -34.20 -0.82
C LEU A 43 -2.64 -33.55 0.41
N PHE A 44 -3.93 -33.84 0.65
CA PHE A 44 -4.66 -33.33 1.80
C PHE A 44 -4.09 -33.85 3.13
N LYS A 45 -3.74 -35.14 3.18
CA LYS A 45 -3.15 -35.78 4.36
C LYS A 45 -1.74 -35.27 4.65
N ASN A 46 -0.95 -35.02 3.61
CA ASN A 46 0.46 -34.62 3.72
C ASN A 46 0.76 -33.40 2.82
N PRO A 47 0.26 -32.21 3.18
CA PRO A 47 0.46 -31.02 2.36
C PRO A 47 1.94 -30.62 2.32
N GLN A 48 2.41 -30.35 1.10
CA GLN A 48 3.74 -29.80 0.86
C GLN A 48 3.89 -28.39 1.46
N MET A 49 5.12 -27.92 1.64
CA MET A 49 5.42 -26.66 2.36
C MET A 49 4.73 -25.43 1.76
N GLN A 50 4.56 -25.37 0.44
CA GLN A 50 3.86 -24.27 -0.22
C GLN A 50 2.35 -24.19 0.07
N HIS A 51 1.76 -25.23 0.67
CA HIS A 51 0.35 -25.27 1.06
C HIS A 51 0.14 -24.99 2.55
N ARG A 52 1.23 -24.79 3.31
CA ARG A 52 1.19 -24.49 4.74
C ARG A 52 1.17 -22.97 4.96
N PRO A 53 0.63 -22.49 6.09
CA PRO A 53 0.63 -21.07 6.41
C PRO A 53 2.05 -20.53 6.58
N PHE A 54 2.20 -19.23 6.36
CA PHE A 54 3.43 -18.49 6.58
C PHE A 54 3.23 -17.59 7.80
N VAL A 55 4.33 -17.10 8.37
CA VAL A 55 4.30 -16.07 9.42
C VAL A 55 5.00 -14.81 8.95
N ARG A 56 4.43 -13.64 9.26
CA ARG A 56 5.17 -12.38 9.21
C ARG A 56 6.12 -12.36 10.40
N TRP A 57 7.42 -12.37 10.13
CA TRP A 57 8.47 -12.54 11.12
C TRP A 57 9.23 -11.24 11.30
N TRP A 58 8.84 -10.52 12.34
CA TRP A 58 9.36 -9.19 12.65
C TRP A 58 10.77 -9.26 13.23
N TRP A 59 11.71 -8.61 12.56
CA TRP A 59 13.05 -8.36 13.09
C TRP A 59 13.04 -7.02 13.82
N ASN A 60 12.54 -7.05 15.06
CA ASN A 60 12.34 -5.86 15.87
C ASN A 60 13.66 -5.12 16.14
N GLY A 61 13.74 -3.87 15.69
CA GLY A 61 14.92 -3.03 15.74
C GLY A 61 16.14 -3.56 14.98
N ASP A 62 15.95 -4.58 14.13
CA ASP A 62 17.04 -5.42 13.60
C ASP A 62 18.01 -5.92 14.71
N LYS A 63 17.47 -6.15 15.92
CA LYS A 63 18.22 -6.70 17.07
C LYS A 63 18.17 -8.23 17.03
N VAL A 64 18.92 -8.82 16.11
CA VAL A 64 18.87 -10.25 15.80
C VAL A 64 20.21 -10.96 16.04
N GLU A 65 20.15 -12.25 16.40
CA GLU A 65 21.32 -13.10 16.65
C GLU A 65 21.18 -14.43 15.90
N LYS A 66 22.25 -14.93 15.28
CA LYS A 66 22.23 -16.17 14.47
C LYS A 66 21.64 -17.36 15.21
N THR A 67 21.95 -17.53 16.49
CA THR A 67 21.45 -18.65 17.31
C THR A 67 19.94 -18.57 17.52
N GLU A 68 19.41 -17.37 17.76
CA GLU A 68 17.97 -17.16 17.94
C GLU A 68 17.23 -17.30 16.62
N LEU A 69 17.77 -16.74 15.52
CA LEU A 69 17.20 -16.93 14.18
C LEU A 69 17.08 -18.43 13.82
N THR A 70 18.11 -19.23 14.09
CA THR A 70 18.05 -20.69 13.90
C THR A 70 17.02 -21.36 14.82
N ARG A 71 16.96 -20.96 16.09
CA ARG A 71 16.02 -21.52 17.07
C ARG A 71 14.56 -21.25 16.66
N GLU A 72 14.26 -20.03 16.26
CA GLU A 72 12.92 -19.61 15.83
C GLU A 72 12.48 -20.32 14.56
N LEU A 73 13.35 -20.45 13.55
CA LEU A 73 13.04 -21.23 12.34
C LEU A 73 12.74 -22.70 12.64
N LYS A 74 13.48 -23.32 13.57
CA LYS A 74 13.21 -24.70 14.02
C LYS A 74 11.86 -24.81 14.71
N LEU A 75 11.54 -23.87 15.61
CA LEU A 75 10.25 -23.81 16.30
C LEU A 75 9.10 -23.66 15.31
N LEU A 76 9.23 -22.79 14.32
CA LEU A 76 8.22 -22.60 13.27
C LEU A 76 8.05 -23.87 12.43
N LYS A 77 9.16 -24.55 12.07
CA LYS A 77 9.12 -25.82 11.34
C LYS A 77 8.39 -26.91 12.13
N GLU A 78 8.69 -27.04 13.43
CA GLU A 78 8.06 -28.00 14.34
C GLU A 78 6.56 -27.72 14.50
N ALA A 79 6.17 -26.45 14.57
CA ALA A 79 4.77 -26.00 14.56
C ALA A 79 4.07 -26.22 13.21
N GLY A 80 4.80 -26.64 12.18
CA GLY A 80 4.25 -26.97 10.88
C GLY A 80 4.06 -25.78 9.93
N ILE A 81 4.69 -24.64 10.21
CA ILE A 81 4.74 -23.48 9.32
C ILE A 81 5.53 -23.82 8.04
N GLY A 82 5.06 -23.31 6.90
CA GLY A 82 5.65 -23.55 5.59
C GLY A 82 6.72 -22.54 5.18
N GLY A 83 6.68 -21.35 5.77
CA GLY A 83 7.57 -20.27 5.43
C GLY A 83 7.46 -19.03 6.31
N VAL A 84 8.36 -18.09 6.08
CA VAL A 84 8.46 -16.82 6.80
C VAL A 84 8.51 -15.67 5.81
N GLU A 85 7.91 -14.55 6.16
CA GLU A 85 8.21 -13.25 5.57
C GLU A 85 9.11 -12.49 6.53
N ILE A 86 10.36 -12.27 6.12
CA ILE A 86 11.35 -11.54 6.92
C ILE A 86 11.02 -10.05 6.82
N ASN A 87 10.79 -9.41 7.98
CA ASN A 87 10.26 -8.07 8.03
C ASN A 87 11.00 -7.19 9.08
N PRO A 88 12.05 -6.45 8.67
CA PRO A 88 12.72 -5.46 9.51
C PRO A 88 11.76 -4.36 9.94
N ILE A 89 11.75 -4.02 11.23
CA ILE A 89 10.86 -3.01 11.79
C ILE A 89 11.53 -2.29 12.96
N GLN A 90 11.10 -1.07 13.28
CA GLN A 90 11.57 -0.30 14.42
C GLN A 90 11.38 -1.06 15.74
N PHE A 91 12.32 -0.88 16.68
CA PHE A 91 12.15 -1.37 18.05
C PHE A 91 11.13 -0.50 18.81
N PRO A 92 10.20 -1.08 19.57
CA PRO A 92 9.26 -0.29 20.38
C PRO A 92 9.97 0.64 21.37
N SER A 93 9.59 1.92 21.39
CA SER A 93 10.28 2.94 22.20
C SER A 93 10.09 2.81 23.72
N VAL A 94 9.09 2.02 24.15
CA VAL A 94 8.68 1.87 25.56
C VAL A 94 9.04 0.49 26.13
N THR A 95 10.02 -0.19 25.53
CA THR A 95 10.41 -1.57 25.90
C THR A 95 11.91 -1.66 26.12
N ASP A 96 12.32 -2.55 27.03
CA ASP A 96 13.72 -2.89 27.27
C ASP A 96 14.27 -3.68 26.07
N ASP A 97 15.35 -3.18 25.48
CA ASP A 97 16.01 -3.81 24.33
C ASP A 97 17.02 -4.89 24.71
N LEU A 98 17.08 -5.22 26.01
CA LEU A 98 17.95 -6.23 26.60
C LEU A 98 19.44 -5.98 26.30
N GLY A 99 19.82 -4.73 26.00
CA GLY A 99 21.18 -4.34 25.62
C GLY A 99 21.64 -4.89 24.27
N LYS A 100 20.72 -5.33 23.40
CA LYS A 100 21.06 -5.90 22.09
C LYS A 100 21.28 -4.79 21.07
N PRO A 101 22.42 -4.76 20.34
CA PRO A 101 22.66 -3.72 19.34
C PRO A 101 21.72 -3.90 18.15
N SER A 102 21.28 -2.78 17.58
CA SER A 102 20.57 -2.78 16.31
C SER A 102 21.55 -2.91 15.16
N LEU A 103 21.23 -3.74 14.17
CA LEU A 103 21.92 -3.75 12.89
C LEU A 103 21.30 -2.68 11.98
N GLN A 104 22.10 -2.17 11.05
CA GLN A 104 21.61 -1.23 10.03
C GLN A 104 21.11 -2.03 8.82
N TRP A 105 19.88 -1.76 8.37
CA TRP A 105 19.32 -2.33 7.16
C TRP A 105 20.25 -2.11 5.96
N LEU A 106 20.45 -3.15 5.16
CA LEU A 106 21.48 -3.26 4.09
C LEU A 106 22.95 -3.13 4.55
N GLY A 107 23.22 -3.01 5.84
CA GLY A 107 24.57 -3.09 6.39
C GLY A 107 25.16 -4.50 6.25
N ALA A 108 26.49 -4.59 6.23
CA ALA A 108 27.18 -5.87 6.01
C ALA A 108 26.77 -6.95 7.03
N GLU A 109 26.67 -6.58 8.33
CA GLU A 109 26.27 -7.49 9.40
C GLU A 109 24.81 -7.93 9.28
N TRP A 110 23.92 -7.02 8.86
CA TRP A 110 22.51 -7.35 8.60
C TRP A 110 22.39 -8.37 7.46
N ILE A 111 23.16 -8.21 6.39
CA ILE A 111 23.19 -9.17 5.28
C ILE A 111 23.78 -10.51 5.73
N ASP A 112 24.73 -10.54 6.68
CA ASP A 112 25.22 -11.80 7.29
C ASP A 112 24.13 -12.54 8.06
N MET A 113 23.22 -11.81 8.72
CA MET A 113 22.05 -12.41 9.38
C MET A 113 21.03 -12.92 8.36
N LEU A 114 20.84 -12.19 7.27
CA LEU A 114 19.97 -12.58 6.17
C LEU A 114 20.48 -13.85 5.47
N GLU A 115 21.78 -13.93 5.17
CA GLU A 115 22.41 -15.12 4.58
C GLU A 115 22.26 -16.35 5.48
N HIS A 116 22.55 -16.18 6.78
CA HIS A 116 22.39 -17.23 7.77
C HIS A 116 20.94 -17.73 7.81
N THR A 117 19.98 -16.80 7.83
CA THR A 117 18.55 -17.10 7.82
C THR A 117 18.14 -17.90 6.58
N PHE A 118 18.53 -17.46 5.38
CA PHE A 118 18.24 -18.19 4.15
C PHE A 118 18.86 -19.58 4.13
N THR A 119 20.08 -19.71 4.63
CA THR A 119 20.78 -20.99 4.73
C THR A 119 20.04 -21.96 5.65
N GLU A 120 19.65 -21.52 6.84
CA GLU A 120 18.93 -22.36 7.80
C GLU A 120 17.50 -22.67 7.34
N ALA A 121 16.78 -21.69 6.79
CA ALA A 121 15.45 -21.91 6.20
C ALA A 121 15.51 -22.97 5.09
N LYS A 122 16.51 -22.91 4.20
CA LYS A 122 16.72 -23.90 3.14
C LYS A 122 17.01 -25.29 3.71
N LYS A 123 17.84 -25.42 4.76
CA LYS A 123 18.08 -26.71 5.44
C LYS A 123 16.80 -27.30 6.03
N LEU A 124 15.90 -26.45 6.53
CA LEU A 124 14.62 -26.84 7.10
C LEU A 124 13.51 -27.02 6.04
N GLY A 125 13.78 -26.67 4.78
CA GLY A 125 12.79 -26.67 3.70
C GLY A 125 11.68 -25.63 3.91
N LEU A 126 11.95 -24.55 4.63
CA LEU A 126 11.07 -23.39 4.77
C LEU A 126 11.23 -22.46 3.57
N ILE A 127 10.14 -21.82 3.17
CA ILE A 127 10.13 -20.82 2.10
C ILE A 127 10.30 -19.43 2.73
N CYS A 128 11.12 -18.58 2.13
CA CYS A 128 11.29 -17.19 2.57
C CYS A 128 10.65 -16.22 1.56
N ASP A 129 9.93 -15.24 2.08
CA ASP A 129 9.64 -13.96 1.41
C ASP A 129 10.41 -12.85 2.15
N LEU A 130 10.64 -11.72 1.49
CA LEU A 130 11.37 -10.58 2.05
C LEU A 130 10.63 -9.27 1.76
N ILE A 131 10.36 -8.46 2.77
CA ILE A 131 9.81 -7.11 2.56
C ILE A 131 10.82 -6.22 1.83
N VAL A 132 10.32 -5.33 0.96
CA VAL A 132 11.11 -4.24 0.40
C VAL A 132 11.23 -3.12 1.43
N GLY A 133 12.46 -2.79 1.82
CA GLY A 133 12.72 -1.78 2.85
C GLY A 133 12.54 -2.32 4.27
N SER A 134 12.03 -1.46 5.14
CA SER A 134 11.65 -1.73 6.52
C SER A 134 10.43 -0.88 6.84
N GLY A 135 9.54 -1.36 7.70
CA GLY A 135 8.31 -0.63 8.00
C GLY A 135 7.48 -0.34 6.74
N TRP A 136 6.66 0.71 6.76
CA TRP A 136 5.79 1.05 5.64
C TRP A 136 5.38 2.53 5.58
N PRO A 137 4.98 3.04 4.40
CA PRO A 137 5.50 2.62 3.10
C PRO A 137 7.02 2.79 3.06
N PHE A 138 7.72 2.04 2.22
CA PHE A 138 9.19 2.01 2.30
C PHE A 138 9.85 3.34 1.87
N GLY A 139 10.99 3.59 2.49
CA GLY A 139 11.81 4.79 2.34
C GLY A 139 13.19 4.56 2.94
N ALA A 140 14.02 5.60 2.94
CA ALA A 140 15.36 5.55 3.53
C ALA A 140 15.94 6.96 3.74
N GLU A 141 16.90 7.05 4.67
CA GLU A 141 17.58 8.28 5.09
C GLU A 141 18.36 8.93 3.94
N TYR A 142 18.83 8.13 2.98
CA TYR A 142 19.61 8.60 1.83
C TYR A 142 18.77 9.21 0.70
N LEU A 143 17.44 9.20 0.78
CA LEU A 143 16.60 9.79 -0.26
C LEU A 143 16.78 11.30 -0.29
N GLU A 144 16.91 11.86 -1.49
CA GLU A 144 17.19 13.29 -1.69
C GLU A 144 16.12 13.97 -2.57
N GLY A 145 15.88 15.26 -2.30
CA GLY A 145 15.02 16.10 -3.14
C GLY A 145 13.70 15.42 -3.52
N GLU A 146 13.45 15.32 -4.83
CA GLU A 146 12.22 14.78 -5.43
C GLU A 146 12.04 13.27 -5.33
N GLU A 147 13.06 12.55 -4.83
CA GLU A 147 12.94 11.13 -4.47
C GLU A 147 12.06 10.94 -3.24
N ARG A 148 11.82 12.00 -2.45
CA ARG A 148 10.97 11.99 -1.27
C ARG A 148 9.51 12.23 -1.65
N SER A 149 8.60 11.57 -0.94
CA SER A 149 7.14 11.72 -1.09
C SER A 149 6.69 13.18 -1.10
N GLN A 150 5.69 13.50 -1.92
CA GLN A 150 5.17 14.86 -2.05
C GLN A 150 3.66 14.89 -1.89
N VAL A 151 3.17 15.92 -1.21
CA VAL A 151 1.74 16.20 -1.08
C VAL A 151 1.47 17.68 -1.32
N VAL A 152 0.39 17.98 -2.02
CA VAL A 152 -0.21 19.31 -2.10
C VAL A 152 -1.42 19.35 -1.17
N VAL A 153 -1.40 20.34 -0.29
CA VAL A 153 -2.42 20.62 0.73
C VAL A 153 -2.94 22.05 0.58
N ILE A 154 -3.99 22.37 1.33
CA ILE A 154 -4.70 23.64 1.20
C ILE A 154 -4.94 24.28 2.57
N GLY A 155 -4.53 25.53 2.69
CA GLY A 155 -4.86 26.42 3.81
C GLY A 155 -5.89 27.45 3.38
N THR A 156 -6.80 27.82 4.27
CA THR A 156 -7.86 28.82 3.99
C THR A 156 -8.07 29.77 5.15
N LYS A 157 -8.20 31.07 4.87
CA LYS A 157 -8.61 32.09 5.86
C LYS A 157 -9.89 32.77 5.41
N ARG A 158 -10.90 32.84 6.30
CA ARG A 158 -12.12 33.62 6.07
C ARG A 158 -11.88 35.08 6.43
N LEU A 159 -12.30 35.99 5.56
CA LEU A 159 -12.11 37.43 5.68
C LEU A 159 -13.42 38.15 5.39
N GLU A 160 -13.65 39.32 5.99
CA GLU A 160 -14.79 40.17 5.71
C GLU A 160 -14.31 41.61 5.50
N GLY A 161 -14.53 42.13 4.30
CA GLY A 161 -14.11 43.47 3.92
C GLY A 161 -15.26 44.50 3.95
N PRO A 162 -14.97 45.77 3.65
CA PRO A 162 -13.70 46.25 3.10
C PRO A 162 -12.61 46.45 4.16
N MET A 163 -11.39 45.95 3.91
CA MET A 163 -10.23 46.20 4.77
C MET A 163 -8.90 46.04 4.00
N ASP A 164 -7.86 46.74 4.44
CA ASP A 164 -6.48 46.40 4.07
C ASP A 164 -6.05 45.15 4.88
N TYR A 165 -5.57 44.11 4.20
CA TYR A 165 -5.15 42.87 4.83
C TYR A 165 -3.72 42.51 4.47
N GLU A 166 -2.99 42.01 5.46
CA GLU A 166 -1.61 41.55 5.35
C GLU A 166 -1.47 40.22 6.09
N THR A 167 -0.86 39.21 5.46
CA THR A 167 -0.52 37.94 6.10
C THR A 167 0.86 37.46 5.64
N SER A 168 1.58 36.79 6.53
CA SER A 168 2.82 36.11 6.14
C SER A 168 2.54 34.81 5.41
N LEU A 169 3.50 34.33 4.60
CA LEU A 169 3.45 32.96 4.08
C LEU A 169 3.48 31.91 5.20
N PHE A 170 4.19 32.19 6.29
CA PHE A 170 4.24 31.29 7.45
C PHE A 170 2.85 31.01 8.03
N ASP A 171 2.00 32.03 8.14
CA ASP A 171 0.63 31.83 8.64
C ASP A 171 -0.22 30.99 7.68
N LEU A 172 0.01 31.10 6.37
CA LEU A 172 -0.67 30.26 5.37
C LEU A 172 -0.14 28.83 5.37
N PHE A 173 1.17 28.63 5.58
CA PHE A 173 1.74 27.30 5.77
C PHE A 173 1.17 26.62 7.00
N LYS A 174 1.08 27.33 8.14
CA LYS A 174 0.48 26.81 9.37
C LYS A 174 -0.98 26.41 9.18
N GLU A 175 -1.75 27.19 8.42
CA GLU A 175 -3.16 26.89 8.13
C GLU A 175 -3.32 25.66 7.21
N ALA A 176 -2.33 25.39 6.34
CA ALA A 176 -2.33 24.27 5.41
C ALA A 176 -1.72 22.98 5.99
N ASP A 177 -0.97 23.08 7.09
CA ASP A 177 -0.18 21.99 7.66
C ASP A 177 -1.06 20.84 8.18
N PRO A 178 -0.98 19.63 7.58
CA PRO A 178 -1.83 18.52 7.97
C PRO A 178 -1.31 17.81 9.22
N ASN A 179 -2.23 17.32 10.05
CA ASN A 179 -1.90 16.50 11.22
C ASN A 179 -1.64 15.04 10.82
N PHE A 180 -0.45 14.77 10.31
CA PHE A 180 0.03 13.45 9.90
C PHE A 180 0.53 12.61 11.08
N SER A 181 0.48 11.28 10.92
CA SER A 181 0.90 10.33 11.95
C SER A 181 2.41 10.18 12.01
N SER A 182 3.08 10.17 10.86
CA SER A 182 4.54 9.97 10.77
C SER A 182 5.19 11.12 10.01
N ILE A 183 5.27 12.29 10.63
CA ILE A 183 5.85 13.49 10.02
C ILE A 183 7.37 13.31 9.87
N PHE A 184 7.90 13.52 8.66
CA PHE A 184 9.36 13.65 8.49
C PHE A 184 9.84 15.03 8.94
N PRO A 185 10.75 15.14 9.91
CA PRO A 185 11.20 16.44 10.44
C PRO A 185 11.87 17.33 9.39
N GLY A 186 12.49 16.74 8.37
CA GLY A 186 13.16 17.46 7.28
C GLY A 186 12.24 17.89 6.13
N ARG A 187 10.92 17.84 6.31
CA ARG A 187 9.96 18.25 5.27
C ARG A 187 10.11 19.73 4.91
N GLN A 188 9.87 20.06 3.64
CA GLN A 188 9.96 21.43 3.13
C GLN A 188 8.62 21.87 2.55
N MET A 189 8.19 23.08 2.86
CA MET A 189 6.93 23.65 2.34
C MET A 189 7.22 24.71 1.28
N GLU A 190 6.47 24.65 0.18
CA GLU A 190 6.52 25.59 -0.93
C GLU A 190 5.11 26.08 -1.24
N MET A 191 4.93 27.39 -1.35
CA MET A 191 3.65 27.98 -1.75
C MET A 191 3.52 27.90 -3.27
N LEU A 192 2.54 27.13 -3.76
CA LEU A 192 2.25 27.00 -5.19
C LEU A 192 1.37 28.14 -5.70
N SER A 193 0.35 28.54 -4.91
CA SER A 193 -0.48 29.68 -5.26
C SER A 193 -1.17 30.31 -4.05
N VAL A 194 -1.46 31.61 -4.15
CA VAL A 194 -2.29 32.36 -3.22
C VAL A 194 -3.41 33.03 -3.98
N LYS A 195 -4.66 32.76 -3.62
CA LYS A 195 -5.85 33.26 -4.33
C LYS A 195 -6.88 33.79 -3.35
N LEU A 196 -7.51 34.91 -3.68
CA LEU A 196 -8.66 35.45 -2.95
C LEU A 196 -9.93 35.21 -3.77
N VAL A 197 -10.97 34.67 -3.13
CA VAL A 197 -12.27 34.41 -3.77
C VAL A 197 -13.41 34.94 -2.90
N PRO A 198 -14.56 35.31 -3.48
CA PRO A 198 -15.79 35.53 -2.70
C PRO A 198 -16.22 34.24 -1.99
N GLU A 199 -16.94 34.36 -0.86
CA GLU A 199 -17.49 33.21 -0.13
C GLU A 199 -18.43 32.36 -1.01
N GLN A 200 -19.09 32.98 -1.99
CA GLN A 200 -19.89 32.33 -3.03
C GLN A 200 -19.16 32.43 -4.38
N LEU A 201 -18.63 31.31 -4.88
CA LEU A 201 -17.78 31.27 -6.06
C LEU A 201 -18.48 30.49 -7.20
N ASN A 202 -18.79 31.18 -8.29
CA ASN A 202 -19.50 30.62 -9.45
C ASN A 202 -18.58 30.34 -10.65
N GLY A 203 -17.31 30.74 -10.59
CA GLY A 203 -16.36 30.49 -11.67
C GLY A 203 -15.00 31.14 -11.47
N LEU A 204 -14.03 30.72 -12.28
CA LEU A 204 -12.65 31.20 -12.20
C LEU A 204 -12.49 32.71 -12.48
N ASN A 205 -13.43 33.32 -13.20
CA ASN A 205 -13.44 34.76 -13.49
C ASN A 205 -13.60 35.64 -12.23
N GLN A 206 -14.07 35.08 -11.11
CA GLN A 206 -14.20 35.77 -9.83
C GLN A 206 -12.98 35.59 -8.91
N VAL A 207 -11.97 34.84 -9.36
CA VAL A 207 -10.77 34.55 -8.59
C VAL A 207 -9.77 35.68 -8.76
N THR A 208 -9.30 36.23 -7.64
CA THR A 208 -8.20 37.21 -7.63
C THR A 208 -6.89 36.50 -7.37
N GLU A 209 -5.96 36.61 -8.31
CA GLU A 209 -4.63 36.01 -8.23
C GLU A 209 -3.67 36.88 -7.41
N LEU A 210 -3.03 36.30 -6.40
CA LEU A 210 -2.10 36.98 -5.49
C LEU A 210 -0.71 36.32 -5.44
N SER A 211 -0.48 35.28 -6.26
CA SER A 211 0.75 34.47 -6.25
C SER A 211 2.01 35.23 -6.66
N ASN A 212 1.88 36.37 -7.34
CA ASN A 212 3.01 37.22 -7.70
C ASN A 212 3.76 37.81 -6.49
N GLN A 213 3.16 37.76 -5.29
CA GLN A 213 3.75 38.22 -4.02
C GLN A 213 4.40 37.09 -3.21
N ILE A 214 4.47 35.85 -3.71
CA ILE A 214 5.05 34.74 -2.93
C ILE A 214 6.53 35.00 -2.60
N ASN A 215 7.30 35.57 -3.53
CA ASN A 215 8.71 35.88 -3.31
C ASN A 215 8.96 36.96 -2.24
N THR A 216 7.98 37.81 -1.93
CA THR A 216 8.09 38.83 -0.88
C THR A 216 7.86 38.28 0.53
N LYS A 217 7.51 36.98 0.66
CA LYS A 217 7.19 36.29 1.93
C LYS A 217 5.96 36.81 2.69
N THR A 218 5.32 37.85 2.17
CA THR A 218 4.15 38.52 2.73
C THR A 218 3.18 38.83 1.60
N ILE A 219 1.89 38.59 1.84
CA ILE A 219 0.81 38.85 0.90
C ILE A 219 0.03 40.06 1.41
N LYS A 220 -0.03 41.14 0.62
CA LYS A 220 -0.75 42.38 0.94
C LYS A 220 -1.79 42.66 -0.13
N PHE A 221 -3.02 42.95 0.28
CA PHE A 221 -4.13 43.25 -0.64
C PHE A 221 -5.30 43.92 0.07
N LYS A 222 -6.19 44.53 -0.71
CA LYS A 222 -7.47 45.04 -0.22
C LYS A 222 -8.52 43.95 -0.33
N VAL A 223 -9.17 43.62 0.78
CA VAL A 223 -10.37 42.77 0.78
C VAL A 223 -11.55 43.63 0.31
N PRO A 224 -12.25 43.26 -0.77
CA PRO A 224 -13.45 43.98 -1.19
C PRO A 224 -14.60 43.87 -0.16
N PRO A 225 -15.64 44.72 -0.22
CA PRO A 225 -16.82 44.57 0.62
C PRO A 225 -17.43 43.16 0.55
N GLY A 226 -17.78 42.61 1.71
CA GLY A 226 -18.39 41.29 1.83
C GLY A 226 -17.41 40.18 2.24
N LYS A 227 -17.93 38.95 2.29
CA LYS A 227 -17.20 37.77 2.77
C LYS A 227 -16.34 37.15 1.67
N HIS A 228 -15.10 36.89 2.00
CA HIS A 228 -14.08 36.34 1.11
C HIS A 228 -13.30 35.22 1.80
N ILE A 229 -12.63 34.41 1.00
CA ILE A 229 -11.76 33.35 1.48
C ILE A 229 -10.43 33.47 0.75
N LEU A 230 -9.36 33.55 1.52
CA LEU A 230 -7.98 33.49 1.06
C LEU A 230 -7.53 32.04 1.06
N TYR A 231 -7.15 31.52 -0.11
CA TYR A 231 -6.60 30.19 -0.30
C TYR A 231 -5.07 30.26 -0.43
N GLY A 232 -4.37 29.39 0.30
CA GLY A 232 -2.95 29.09 0.10
C GLY A 232 -2.78 27.62 -0.29
N THR A 233 -2.31 27.37 -1.51
CA THR A 233 -2.03 26.01 -1.99
C THR A 233 -0.56 25.71 -1.76
N VAL A 234 -0.28 24.67 -0.98
CA VAL A 234 1.06 24.40 -0.45
C VAL A 234 1.51 23.01 -0.87
N LYS A 235 2.68 22.91 -1.49
CA LYS A 235 3.38 21.63 -1.69
C LYS A 235 4.27 21.37 -0.49
N ILE A 236 4.24 20.15 0.03
CA ILE A 236 5.12 19.64 1.08
C ILE A 236 5.98 18.54 0.47
N LEU A 237 7.29 18.75 0.44
CA LEU A 237 8.31 17.78 0.01
C LEU A 237 8.80 16.97 1.22
N GLY A 238 8.91 15.65 1.07
CA GLY A 238 9.25 14.72 2.15
C GLY A 238 8.23 14.79 3.26
N SER A 239 6.95 14.63 2.93
CA SER A 239 5.85 14.93 3.84
C SER A 239 5.77 13.99 5.04
N MET A 240 6.21 12.75 4.87
CA MET A 240 6.15 11.71 5.89
C MET A 240 7.45 10.90 5.98
N ALA A 241 7.72 10.35 7.16
CA ALA A 241 8.76 9.36 7.43
C ALA A 241 8.17 7.96 7.41
N VAL A 242 9.01 6.96 7.12
CA VAL A 242 8.63 5.55 7.17
C VAL A 242 8.06 5.22 8.55
N ILE A 243 6.86 4.63 8.58
CA ILE A 243 6.23 4.19 9.82
C ILE A 243 6.99 2.96 10.30
N ASN A 244 7.47 3.03 11.54
CA ASN A 244 8.24 1.96 12.18
C ASN A 244 9.44 1.48 11.34
N GLY A 245 10.16 2.39 10.67
CA GLY A 245 11.40 2.03 9.97
C GLY A 245 12.53 1.63 10.93
N ALA A 246 13.23 0.55 10.64
CA ALA A 246 14.47 0.16 11.31
C ALA A 246 15.65 1.06 10.87
N PRO A 247 16.78 1.11 11.62
CA PRO A 247 17.95 1.91 11.25
C PRO A 247 18.43 1.61 9.82
N GLY A 248 18.70 2.64 9.01
CA GLY A 248 19.05 2.50 7.59
C GLY A 248 17.85 2.55 6.65
N ALA A 249 16.63 2.48 7.19
CA ALA A 249 15.38 2.62 6.45
C ALA A 249 14.33 3.47 7.21
N ASN A 250 14.73 4.30 8.19
CA ASN A 250 13.83 5.10 9.04
C ASN A 250 13.71 6.57 8.61
N GLY A 251 14.06 6.88 7.37
CA GLY A 251 14.03 8.21 6.78
C GLY A 251 12.69 8.61 6.13
N PRO A 252 12.71 9.59 5.20
CA PRO A 252 11.51 9.98 4.46
C PRO A 252 10.99 8.84 3.59
N VAL A 253 9.68 8.80 3.36
CA VAL A 253 9.06 7.84 2.43
C VAL A 253 9.42 8.17 0.99
N LEU A 254 9.64 7.14 0.19
CA LEU A 254 9.92 7.23 -1.24
C LEU A 254 8.76 7.85 -2.02
N ASN A 255 9.08 8.61 -3.05
CA ASN A 255 8.09 9.15 -3.96
C ASN A 255 7.59 8.08 -4.93
N HIS A 256 6.42 7.52 -4.64
CA HIS A 256 5.79 6.48 -5.46
C HIS A 256 5.36 6.97 -6.85
N TYR A 257 5.30 8.30 -7.06
CA TYR A 257 5.01 8.90 -8.36
C TYR A 257 6.28 9.17 -9.19
N ASN A 258 7.48 8.84 -8.69
CA ASN A 258 8.75 9.07 -9.37
C ASN A 258 9.39 7.72 -9.77
N GLU A 259 9.21 7.30 -11.02
CA GLU A 259 9.71 6.00 -11.52
C GLU A 259 11.22 5.84 -11.32
N ALA A 260 11.99 6.89 -11.59
CA ALA A 260 13.45 6.84 -11.47
C ALA A 260 13.87 6.61 -10.01
N ALA A 261 13.22 7.28 -9.06
CA ALA A 261 13.46 7.08 -7.63
C ALA A 261 13.05 5.67 -7.18
N VAL A 262 11.88 5.19 -7.60
CA VAL A 262 11.41 3.82 -7.32
C VAL A 262 12.43 2.79 -7.83
N ARG A 263 12.85 2.92 -9.08
CA ARG A 263 13.85 2.02 -9.68
C ARG A 263 15.17 2.07 -8.93
N LYS A 264 15.69 3.27 -8.64
CA LYS A 264 16.94 3.45 -7.89
C LYS A 264 16.89 2.76 -6.53
N TYR A 265 15.81 2.95 -5.76
CA TYR A 265 15.63 2.33 -4.45
C TYR A 265 15.62 0.80 -4.53
N LEU A 266 14.80 0.24 -5.44
CA LEU A 266 14.64 -1.20 -5.61
C LEU A 266 15.96 -1.87 -6.02
N TYR A 267 16.67 -1.29 -6.99
CA TYR A 267 17.96 -1.82 -7.42
C TYR A 267 19.05 -1.63 -6.36
N HIS A 268 19.06 -0.53 -5.61
CA HIS A 268 19.98 -0.38 -4.49
C HIS A 268 19.82 -1.51 -3.47
N MET A 269 18.59 -1.87 -3.11
CA MET A 269 18.32 -3.01 -2.23
C MET A 269 18.81 -4.34 -2.82
N SER A 270 18.37 -4.70 -4.03
CA SER A 270 18.75 -5.98 -4.63
C SER A 270 20.24 -6.08 -4.87
N ASP A 271 20.88 -5.03 -5.39
CA ASP A 271 22.28 -5.07 -5.78
C ASP A 271 23.18 -5.16 -4.55
N THR A 272 22.86 -4.43 -3.49
CA THR A 272 23.62 -4.47 -2.22
C THR A 272 23.56 -5.87 -1.59
N ILE A 273 22.39 -6.50 -1.55
CA ILE A 273 22.25 -7.86 -1.01
C ILE A 273 22.95 -8.87 -1.93
N GLN A 274 22.65 -8.85 -3.23
CA GLN A 274 23.13 -9.85 -4.19
C GLN A 274 24.64 -9.79 -4.40
N GLN A 275 25.26 -8.63 -4.23
CA GLN A 275 26.72 -8.49 -4.27
C GLN A 275 27.41 -9.38 -3.24
N LYS A 276 26.78 -9.60 -2.08
CA LYS A 276 27.33 -10.41 -0.99
C LYS A 276 26.89 -11.87 -1.04
N ILE A 277 25.61 -12.14 -1.29
CA ILE A 277 25.02 -13.49 -1.11
C ILE A 277 24.57 -14.15 -2.43
N GLY A 278 24.86 -13.51 -3.57
CA GLY A 278 24.42 -13.95 -4.89
C GLY A 278 22.93 -13.72 -5.17
N PRO A 279 22.39 -14.28 -6.27
CA PRO A 279 21.04 -13.97 -6.74
C PRO A 279 19.94 -14.27 -5.71
N LEU A 280 19.05 -13.31 -5.47
CA LEU A 280 17.95 -13.44 -4.50
C LEU A 280 16.96 -14.55 -4.87
N SER A 281 16.81 -14.86 -6.16
CA SER A 281 16.00 -16.00 -6.63
C SER A 281 16.44 -17.38 -6.11
N ASN A 282 17.66 -17.50 -5.57
CA ASN A 282 18.12 -18.73 -4.93
C ASN A 282 17.63 -18.87 -3.48
N HIS A 283 17.11 -17.79 -2.90
CA HIS A 283 16.90 -17.63 -1.47
C HIS A 283 15.45 -17.32 -1.10
N ILE A 284 14.75 -16.53 -1.93
CA ILE A 284 13.37 -16.09 -1.66
C ILE A 284 12.41 -16.45 -2.78
N ARG A 285 11.14 -16.65 -2.41
CA ARG A 285 10.02 -16.85 -3.34
C ARG A 285 9.48 -15.52 -3.83
N ALA A 286 9.25 -14.56 -2.93
CA ALA A 286 8.65 -13.27 -3.27
C ALA A 286 9.30 -12.10 -2.52
N PHE A 287 9.28 -10.94 -3.17
CA PHE A 287 9.39 -9.66 -2.48
C PHE A 287 8.00 -9.21 -2.05
N PHE A 288 7.92 -8.60 -0.87
CA PHE A 288 6.67 -8.10 -0.29
C PHE A 288 6.66 -6.57 -0.23
N THR A 289 5.52 -5.95 -0.54
CA THR A 289 5.22 -4.56 -0.15
C THR A 289 3.92 -4.54 0.64
N ASP A 290 3.92 -3.80 1.74
CA ASP A 290 2.73 -3.58 2.57
C ASP A 290 1.71 -2.66 1.88
N SER A 291 0.60 -2.41 2.56
CA SER A 291 -0.47 -1.53 2.12
C SER A 291 0.00 -0.08 1.95
N LEU A 292 -0.62 0.65 1.01
CA LEU A 292 -0.18 1.99 0.63
C LEU A 292 -0.70 3.05 1.61
N GLU A 293 0.04 3.25 2.71
CA GLU A 293 -0.19 4.27 3.73
C GLU A 293 0.54 5.59 3.45
N ILE A 294 0.42 6.12 2.23
CA ILE A 294 1.22 7.27 1.75
C ILE A 294 0.76 8.65 2.29
N GLU A 295 0.07 8.71 3.43
CA GLU A 295 -0.44 9.92 4.10
C GLU A 295 -1.04 11.01 3.18
N GLY A 296 -1.75 10.58 2.13
CA GLY A 296 -2.39 11.51 1.20
C GLY A 296 -1.47 12.10 0.11
N ALA A 297 -0.26 11.57 -0.06
CA ALA A 297 0.63 11.93 -1.16
C ALA A 297 -0.11 11.93 -2.50
N ASN A 298 -0.05 13.06 -3.18
CA ASN A 298 -0.86 13.36 -4.36
C ASN A 298 -0.09 14.15 -5.43
N TRP A 299 1.23 14.27 -5.29
CA TRP A 299 2.03 15.14 -6.14
C TRP A 299 3.37 14.52 -6.55
N CYS A 300 3.93 15.04 -7.64
CA CYS A 300 5.30 14.87 -8.09
C CYS A 300 5.70 16.05 -8.98
N ALA A 301 6.99 16.15 -9.31
CA ALA A 301 7.55 17.30 -10.02
C ALA A 301 6.86 17.58 -11.36
N ASP A 302 6.49 16.54 -12.11
CA ASP A 302 5.88 16.63 -13.42
C ASP A 302 4.35 16.40 -13.40
N MET A 303 3.71 16.39 -12.22
CA MET A 303 2.26 16.12 -12.07
C MET A 303 1.40 17.02 -12.96
N ALA A 304 1.66 18.34 -12.97
CA ALA A 304 0.89 19.28 -13.78
C ALA A 304 1.08 19.02 -15.29
N ALA A 305 2.30 18.68 -15.72
CA ALA A 305 2.60 18.36 -17.11
C ALA A 305 1.95 17.04 -17.54
N GLU A 306 2.02 16.01 -16.69
CA GLU A 306 1.36 14.73 -16.92
C GLU A 306 -0.15 14.86 -16.98
N PHE A 307 -0.75 15.65 -16.07
CA PHE A 307 -2.17 15.96 -16.11
C PHE A 307 -2.55 16.63 -17.43
N GLN A 308 -1.86 17.70 -17.81
CA GLN A 308 -2.17 18.42 -19.05
C GLN A 308 -2.01 17.52 -20.28
N ARG A 309 -0.95 16.71 -20.33
CA ARG A 309 -0.71 15.75 -21.42
C ARG A 309 -1.82 14.71 -21.52
N ARG A 310 -2.34 14.23 -20.39
CA ARG A 310 -3.31 13.12 -20.32
C ARG A 310 -4.76 13.56 -20.42
N ARG A 311 -5.10 14.75 -19.92
CA ARG A 311 -6.47 15.25 -19.79
C ARG A 311 -6.77 16.40 -20.75
N GLY A 312 -5.73 17.04 -21.30
CA GLY A 312 -5.86 18.04 -22.37
C GLY A 312 -6.08 19.48 -21.91
N TYR A 313 -5.94 19.77 -20.61
CA TYR A 313 -6.09 21.11 -20.05
C TYR A 313 -5.23 21.34 -18.80
N ASP A 314 -5.05 22.60 -18.41
CA ASP A 314 -4.24 22.98 -17.26
C ASP A 314 -4.97 22.76 -15.92
N LEU A 315 -4.34 22.01 -15.02
CA LEU A 315 -4.82 21.72 -13.67
C LEU A 315 -4.74 22.93 -12.73
N MET A 316 -3.70 23.77 -12.90
CA MET A 316 -3.28 24.73 -11.88
C MET A 316 -4.34 25.78 -11.50
N PRO A 317 -5.20 26.28 -12.42
CA PRO A 317 -6.28 27.18 -12.07
C PRO A 317 -7.30 26.56 -11.11
N TYR A 318 -7.54 25.26 -11.23
CA TYR A 318 -8.59 24.52 -10.51
C TYR A 318 -8.07 23.82 -9.24
N LEU A 319 -6.78 23.49 -9.19
CA LEU A 319 -6.15 22.72 -8.12
C LEU A 319 -6.62 23.09 -6.70
N PRO A 320 -6.67 24.38 -6.29
CA PRO A 320 -7.05 24.76 -4.92
C PRO A 320 -8.46 24.34 -4.51
N PHE A 321 -9.36 24.17 -5.49
CA PHE A 321 -10.77 23.84 -5.28
C PHE A 321 -11.04 22.34 -5.38
N THR A 322 -10.10 21.58 -5.96
CA THR A 322 -10.20 20.11 -6.08
C THR A 322 -9.73 19.37 -4.83
N MET A 323 -9.02 20.05 -3.91
CA MET A 323 -8.45 19.42 -2.72
C MET A 323 -9.48 19.21 -1.60
N TYR A 324 -9.05 18.50 -0.55
CA TYR A 324 -9.70 18.42 0.75
C TYR A 324 -8.66 18.61 1.85
N LYS A 325 -9.10 19.01 3.06
CA LYS A 325 -8.20 18.99 4.22
C LYS A 325 -8.03 17.55 4.71
N VAL A 326 -6.77 17.11 4.76
CA VAL A 326 -6.36 15.75 5.15
C VAL A 326 -5.59 15.75 6.47
N GLY A 327 -5.57 14.60 7.13
CA GLY A 327 -4.79 14.34 8.35
C GLY A 327 -4.21 12.93 8.32
N SER A 328 -4.06 12.32 9.49
CA SER A 328 -3.51 10.97 9.70
C SER A 328 -4.02 9.96 8.66
N MET A 329 -3.10 9.17 8.10
CA MET A 329 -3.36 8.15 7.07
C MET A 329 -4.00 8.73 5.77
N GLY A 330 -3.86 10.04 5.55
CA GLY A 330 -4.50 10.74 4.44
C GLY A 330 -6.02 10.89 4.60
N ASN A 331 -6.57 10.68 5.80
CA ASN A 331 -8.00 10.79 6.06
C ASN A 331 -8.49 12.22 5.85
N THR A 332 -9.61 12.36 5.14
CA THR A 332 -10.28 13.64 4.99
C THR A 332 -11.05 13.95 6.26
N TRP A 333 -10.73 15.07 6.92
CA TRP A 333 -11.43 15.51 8.14
C TRP A 333 -12.36 16.70 7.91
N ASP A 334 -12.14 17.47 6.84
CA ASP A 334 -13.04 18.57 6.46
C ASP A 334 -13.25 18.67 4.94
N TYR A 335 -14.51 18.50 4.55
CA TYR A 335 -15.00 18.63 3.17
C TYR A 335 -15.50 20.05 2.84
N LYS A 336 -15.67 20.91 3.86
CA LYS A 336 -16.30 22.25 3.79
C LYS A 336 -15.37 23.35 4.31
N TYR A 337 -14.10 23.30 3.92
CA TYR A 337 -13.09 24.26 4.36
C TYR A 337 -13.11 25.59 3.57
N GLY A 338 -13.64 25.56 2.35
CA GLY A 338 -13.52 26.66 1.38
C GLY A 338 -14.80 27.46 1.11
N ALA A 339 -14.81 28.12 -0.06
CA ALA A 339 -15.93 28.83 -0.65
C ALA A 339 -17.05 27.85 -1.01
N VAL A 340 -18.28 28.34 -0.89
CA VAL A 340 -19.46 27.64 -1.41
C VAL A 340 -19.47 27.82 -2.91
N LEU A 341 -19.41 26.71 -3.65
CA LEU A 341 -19.35 26.74 -5.10
C LEU A 341 -20.77 26.75 -5.67
N GLY A 342 -21.02 27.60 -6.67
CA GLY A 342 -22.25 27.54 -7.47
C GLY A 342 -22.37 26.19 -8.18
N GLN A 343 -23.58 25.74 -8.49
CA GLN A 343 -23.82 24.37 -9.00
C GLN A 343 -22.99 24.04 -10.25
N GLU A 344 -22.98 24.90 -11.27
CA GLU A 344 -22.23 24.66 -12.50
C GLU A 344 -20.71 24.56 -12.26
N PHE A 345 -20.21 25.35 -11.31
CA PHE A 345 -18.80 25.31 -10.94
C PHE A 345 -18.47 24.10 -10.07
N THR A 346 -19.39 23.66 -9.19
CA THR A 346 -19.30 22.38 -8.47
C THR A 346 -19.14 21.23 -9.46
N ASP A 347 -20.01 21.13 -10.47
CA ASP A 347 -19.94 20.08 -11.49
C ASP A 347 -18.60 20.09 -12.24
N THR A 348 -18.08 21.29 -12.51
CA THR A 348 -16.76 21.46 -13.13
C THR A 348 -15.65 20.97 -12.21
N ILE A 349 -15.61 21.42 -10.95
CA ILE A 349 -14.58 21.04 -9.99
C ILE A 349 -14.61 19.54 -9.67
N GLU A 350 -15.79 18.92 -9.61
CA GLU A 350 -15.93 17.47 -9.42
C GLU A 350 -15.34 16.68 -10.60
N ARG A 351 -15.56 17.12 -11.84
CA ARG A 351 -14.93 16.51 -13.02
C ARG A 351 -13.42 16.68 -13.01
N VAL A 352 -12.92 17.87 -12.67
CA VAL A 352 -11.47 18.11 -12.58
C VAL A 352 -10.85 17.27 -11.46
N ARG A 353 -11.52 17.14 -10.31
CA ARG A 353 -11.08 16.28 -9.22
C ARG A 353 -11.02 14.82 -9.67
N TYR A 354 -12.05 14.34 -10.37
CA TYR A 354 -12.06 13.00 -10.95
C TYR A 354 -10.86 12.79 -11.89
N ASP A 355 -10.63 13.69 -12.83
CA ASP A 355 -9.50 13.62 -13.76
C ASP A 355 -8.14 13.63 -13.04
N PHE A 356 -8.05 14.36 -11.92
CA PHE A 356 -6.85 14.40 -11.09
C PHE A 356 -6.63 13.09 -10.34
N ASP A 357 -7.68 12.52 -9.75
CA ASP A 357 -7.63 11.20 -9.09
C ASP A 357 -7.31 10.06 -10.06
N VAL A 358 -7.84 10.12 -11.29
CA VAL A 358 -7.49 9.17 -12.36
C VAL A 358 -6.02 9.33 -12.75
N THR A 359 -5.54 10.56 -12.95
CA THR A 359 -4.12 10.81 -13.29
C THR A 359 -3.18 10.27 -12.21
N LYS A 360 -3.47 10.53 -10.93
CA LYS A 360 -2.69 9.97 -9.81
C LYS A 360 -2.66 8.45 -9.84
N SER A 361 -3.82 7.82 -10.05
CA SER A 361 -3.94 6.36 -10.09
C SER A 361 -3.18 5.74 -11.26
N GLU A 362 -3.25 6.36 -12.45
CA GLU A 362 -2.45 5.97 -13.62
C GLU A 362 -0.94 6.06 -13.31
N LEU A 363 -0.49 7.16 -12.70
CA LEU A 363 0.91 7.36 -12.36
C LEU A 363 1.42 6.37 -11.29
N ILE A 364 0.66 6.10 -10.22
CA ILE A 364 1.02 5.06 -9.22
C ILE A 364 1.15 3.70 -9.91
N ARG A 365 0.18 3.34 -10.76
CA ARG A 365 0.22 2.06 -11.46
C ARG A 365 1.46 1.95 -12.34
N GLU A 366 1.72 2.95 -13.15
CA GLU A 366 2.83 2.96 -14.12
C GLU A 366 4.20 3.04 -13.43
N ARG A 367 4.36 3.97 -12.50
CA ARG A 367 5.67 4.35 -11.96
C ARG A 367 6.06 3.57 -10.72
N PHE A 368 5.09 3.05 -9.97
CA PHE A 368 5.34 2.23 -8.79
C PHE A 368 5.02 0.75 -9.04
N ILE A 369 3.74 0.41 -9.28
CA ILE A 369 3.31 -1.00 -9.33
C ILE A 369 4.00 -1.76 -10.47
N LYS A 370 3.98 -1.21 -11.70
CA LYS A 370 4.67 -1.86 -12.82
C LYS A 370 6.18 -1.94 -12.58
N THR A 371 6.82 -0.86 -12.14
CA THR A 371 8.25 -0.86 -11.81
C THR A 371 8.62 -1.92 -10.79
N PHE A 372 7.82 -2.07 -9.72
CA PHE A 372 8.00 -3.11 -8.71
C PHE A 372 7.87 -4.51 -9.31
N THR A 373 6.80 -4.78 -10.05
CA THR A 373 6.57 -6.11 -10.67
C THR A 373 7.64 -6.46 -11.70
N ASP A 374 8.10 -5.49 -12.51
CA ASP A 374 9.15 -5.66 -13.50
C ASP A 374 10.51 -5.90 -12.83
N TRP A 375 10.80 -5.21 -11.72
CA TRP A 375 12.00 -5.44 -10.91
C TRP A 375 11.98 -6.83 -10.25
N CYS A 376 10.85 -7.27 -9.70
CA CYS A 376 10.70 -8.64 -9.18
C CYS A 376 11.00 -9.67 -10.28
N LYS A 377 10.41 -9.48 -11.47
CA LYS A 377 10.64 -10.34 -12.64
C LYS A 377 12.12 -10.35 -13.07
N ALA A 378 12.79 -9.19 -13.09
CA ALA A 378 14.21 -9.08 -13.41
C ALA A 378 15.08 -9.88 -12.42
N ASN A 379 14.70 -9.91 -11.15
CA ASN A 379 15.34 -10.72 -10.11
C ASN A 379 14.90 -12.19 -10.11
N LYS A 380 13.95 -12.60 -10.97
CA LYS A 380 13.31 -13.93 -11.01
C LYS A 380 12.64 -14.31 -9.68
N VAL A 381 12.09 -13.32 -9.00
CA VAL A 381 11.36 -13.43 -7.73
C VAL A 381 9.92 -12.96 -7.97
N LYS A 382 8.94 -13.53 -7.26
CA LYS A 382 7.53 -13.11 -7.39
C LYS A 382 7.28 -11.78 -6.70
N SER A 383 6.31 -11.03 -7.21
CA SER A 383 5.76 -9.87 -6.51
C SER A 383 4.62 -10.31 -5.58
N ARG A 384 4.71 -9.96 -4.29
CA ARG A 384 3.62 -10.08 -3.31
C ARG A 384 3.32 -8.70 -2.76
N SER A 385 2.06 -8.32 -2.68
CA SER A 385 1.72 -6.94 -2.31
C SER A 385 0.28 -6.78 -1.86
N GLN A 386 0.10 -5.99 -0.81
CA GLN A 386 -1.17 -5.34 -0.48
C GLN A 386 -1.30 -4.07 -1.35
N ALA A 387 -1.49 -4.24 -2.66
CA ALA A 387 -1.47 -3.13 -3.63
C ALA A 387 -2.76 -2.29 -3.63
N TYR A 388 -3.15 -1.79 -2.46
CA TYR A 388 -4.31 -0.95 -2.20
C TYR A 388 -3.98 0.08 -1.12
N GLY A 389 -4.77 1.15 -1.08
CA GLY A 389 -4.62 2.24 -0.13
C GLY A 389 -5.41 3.46 -0.59
N ARG A 390 -5.36 4.54 0.18
CA ARG A 390 -6.13 5.74 -0.15
C ARG A 390 -5.53 6.42 -1.38
N GLY A 391 -6.35 6.63 -2.42
CA GLY A 391 -5.89 7.21 -3.69
C GLY A 391 -5.40 6.19 -4.72
N TYR A 392 -5.60 4.88 -4.48
CA TYR A 392 -5.34 3.84 -5.47
C TYR A 392 -6.49 2.83 -5.54
N TYR A 393 -6.70 2.22 -6.71
CA TYR A 393 -7.84 1.33 -6.93
C TYR A 393 -7.66 -0.03 -6.23
N PRO A 394 -8.53 -0.42 -5.29
CA PRO A 394 -8.35 -1.65 -4.52
C PRO A 394 -8.51 -2.94 -5.35
N LEU A 395 -9.25 -2.89 -6.47
CA LEU A 395 -9.43 -4.03 -7.37
C LEU A 395 -8.31 -4.06 -8.42
N GLU A 396 -8.29 -3.07 -9.32
CA GLU A 396 -7.39 -3.00 -10.47
C GLU A 396 -5.93 -2.85 -10.04
N GLY A 397 -5.68 -2.24 -8.88
CA GLY A 397 -4.34 -2.03 -8.34
C GLY A 397 -3.56 -3.30 -8.09
N THR A 398 -4.28 -4.40 -7.83
CA THR A 398 -3.69 -5.72 -7.57
C THR A 398 -3.60 -6.60 -8.82
N PHE A 399 -4.02 -6.12 -10.01
CA PHE A 399 -4.04 -6.94 -11.23
C PHE A 399 -2.65 -7.38 -11.68
N ASP A 400 -1.63 -6.57 -11.44
CA ASP A 400 -0.28 -6.80 -11.95
C ASP A 400 0.61 -7.62 -10.96
N ILE A 401 0.16 -7.86 -9.72
CA ILE A 401 0.94 -8.55 -8.65
C ILE A 401 0.87 -10.09 -8.76
N ASP A 402 1.98 -10.83 -8.68
CA ASP A 402 1.95 -12.30 -8.81
C ASP A 402 1.15 -12.99 -7.69
N ILE A 403 1.33 -12.51 -6.46
CA ILE A 403 0.66 -12.97 -5.23
C ILE A 403 -0.04 -11.77 -4.59
N PRO A 404 -1.28 -11.44 -4.99
CA PRO A 404 -2.01 -10.34 -4.36
C PRO A 404 -2.33 -10.71 -2.91
N GLU A 405 -2.17 -9.75 -2.01
CA GLU A 405 -2.41 -9.91 -0.57
C GLU A 405 -3.53 -8.99 -0.09
N CYS A 406 -4.34 -9.47 0.88
CA CYS A 406 -5.29 -8.69 1.67
C CYS A 406 -4.98 -8.80 3.17
N GLU A 407 -5.90 -8.36 4.03
CA GLU A 407 -5.71 -8.39 5.48
C GLU A 407 -7.00 -8.69 6.26
N THR A 408 -6.87 -9.22 7.48
CA THR A 408 -7.91 -9.32 8.50
C THR A 408 -7.39 -8.86 9.86
N TRP A 409 -8.29 -8.35 10.69
CA TRP A 409 -7.96 -7.78 11.99
C TRP A 409 -8.77 -8.44 13.11
N ILE A 410 -8.17 -8.54 14.29
CA ILE A 410 -8.85 -8.77 15.57
C ILE A 410 -9.01 -7.40 16.24
N LYS A 411 -10.24 -7.04 16.64
CA LYS A 411 -10.52 -5.78 17.37
C LYS A 411 -11.42 -6.05 18.57
N TYR A 412 -11.23 -5.31 19.66
CA TYR A 412 -12.10 -5.35 20.83
C TYR A 412 -13.54 -4.96 20.46
N GLY A 413 -14.51 -5.80 20.84
CA GLY A 413 -15.94 -5.56 20.58
C GLY A 413 -16.47 -6.05 19.22
N ILE A 414 -15.67 -6.74 18.40
CA ILE A 414 -16.16 -7.41 17.19
C ILE A 414 -16.59 -8.85 17.49
N GLY A 415 -17.92 -9.00 17.62
CA GLY A 415 -18.66 -10.24 17.79
C GLY A 415 -18.54 -10.83 19.20
N LYS A 416 -19.65 -11.05 19.92
CA LYS A 416 -19.65 -11.91 21.12
C LYS A 416 -18.98 -13.27 20.83
N GLU A 417 -18.36 -13.84 21.86
CA GLU A 417 -17.66 -15.14 21.97
C GLU A 417 -17.66 -16.10 20.76
N LEU A 418 -16.49 -16.67 20.47
CA LEU A 418 -16.31 -17.81 19.56
C LEU A 418 -17.24 -18.96 19.98
N SER A 419 -18.33 -19.14 19.24
CA SER A 419 -19.29 -20.22 19.46
C SER A 419 -18.80 -21.49 18.76
N GLU A 420 -18.74 -22.61 19.48
CA GLU A 420 -18.52 -23.92 18.85
C GLU A 420 -19.69 -24.35 17.93
N ALA A 421 -20.83 -23.64 17.97
CA ALA A 421 -22.02 -23.94 17.19
C ALA A 421 -22.19 -23.08 15.92
N ASP A 422 -21.58 -21.89 15.82
CA ASP A 422 -21.69 -21.02 14.63
C ASP A 422 -20.38 -20.29 14.30
N TYR A 423 -19.66 -20.85 13.32
CA TYR A 423 -18.33 -20.39 12.89
C TYR A 423 -18.31 -19.04 12.14
N ARG A 424 -19.46 -18.40 11.93
CA ARG A 424 -19.59 -17.11 11.23
C ARG A 424 -19.49 -15.91 12.17
N ILE A 425 -19.44 -16.13 13.48
CA ILE A 425 -19.37 -15.09 14.51
C ILE A 425 -17.90 -14.91 14.96
N GLY A 426 -17.41 -13.66 15.02
CA GLY A 426 -16.09 -13.33 15.59
C GLY A 426 -14.92 -13.08 14.62
N ARG A 427 -15.15 -12.93 13.31
CA ARG A 427 -14.10 -12.54 12.33
C ARG A 427 -14.46 -11.23 11.61
N ALA A 428 -13.60 -10.21 11.69
CA ALA A 428 -13.72 -9.01 10.87
C ALA A 428 -13.05 -9.25 9.51
N TYR A 429 -13.81 -9.63 8.49
CA TYR A 429 -13.30 -9.46 7.12
C TYR A 429 -13.27 -7.97 6.81
N SER A 430 -12.19 -7.51 6.19
CA SER A 430 -12.15 -6.16 5.63
C SER A 430 -12.76 -6.20 4.21
N MET A 431 -13.29 -5.08 3.73
CA MET A 431 -13.82 -5.01 2.36
C MET A 431 -12.73 -5.35 1.32
N VAL A 432 -11.46 -5.16 1.69
CA VAL A 432 -10.33 -5.41 0.79
C VAL A 432 -10.16 -6.89 0.47
N ASN A 433 -10.53 -7.82 1.36
CA ASN A 433 -10.49 -9.26 1.05
C ASN A 433 -11.33 -9.57 -0.20
N LYS A 434 -12.47 -8.88 -0.38
CA LYS A 434 -13.33 -9.10 -1.54
C LYS A 434 -12.73 -8.53 -2.82
N TYR A 435 -12.13 -7.34 -2.77
CA TYR A 435 -11.48 -6.75 -3.94
C TYR A 435 -10.27 -7.57 -4.40
N VAL A 436 -9.37 -7.91 -3.48
CA VAL A 436 -8.16 -8.68 -3.76
C VAL A 436 -8.49 -10.07 -4.31
N SER A 437 -9.44 -10.78 -3.69
CA SER A 437 -9.86 -12.10 -4.20
C SER A 437 -10.57 -12.01 -5.56
N SER A 438 -11.35 -10.95 -5.81
CA SER A 438 -12.00 -10.75 -7.10
C SER A 438 -10.97 -10.45 -8.20
N ALA A 439 -9.98 -9.61 -7.91
CA ALA A 439 -8.89 -9.32 -8.83
C ALA A 439 -8.08 -10.58 -9.19
N ALA A 440 -7.75 -11.39 -8.19
CA ALA A 440 -7.07 -12.66 -8.39
C ALA A 440 -7.85 -13.58 -9.32
N HIS A 441 -9.17 -13.75 -9.10
CA HIS A 441 -10.02 -14.57 -9.97
C HIS A 441 -10.13 -14.01 -11.39
N LEU A 442 -10.32 -12.70 -11.55
CA LEU A 442 -10.39 -12.04 -12.86
C LEU A 442 -9.08 -12.18 -13.67
N LYS A 443 -7.94 -12.30 -12.97
CA LYS A 443 -6.62 -12.45 -13.58
C LYS A 443 -6.12 -13.90 -13.59
N GLY A 444 -6.95 -14.88 -13.20
CA GLY A 444 -6.60 -16.30 -13.19
C GLY A 444 -5.47 -16.67 -12.22
N LYS A 445 -5.27 -15.87 -11.16
CA LYS A 445 -4.23 -16.10 -10.15
C LYS A 445 -4.68 -17.22 -9.21
N LYS A 446 -3.75 -18.13 -8.91
CA LYS A 446 -4.02 -19.33 -8.09
C LYS A 446 -3.67 -19.16 -6.63
N ILE A 447 -2.80 -18.21 -6.30
CA ILE A 447 -2.35 -17.94 -4.93
C ILE A 447 -2.81 -16.54 -4.58
N ILE A 448 -3.52 -16.44 -3.47
CA ILE A 448 -3.95 -15.19 -2.85
C ILE A 448 -3.46 -15.30 -1.42
N SER A 449 -2.72 -14.28 -0.98
CA SER A 449 -2.22 -14.23 0.39
C SER A 449 -3.12 -13.35 1.25
N CYS A 450 -3.07 -13.53 2.56
CA CYS A 450 -3.77 -12.67 3.51
C CYS A 450 -2.90 -12.53 4.74
N GLU A 451 -2.64 -11.29 5.13
CA GLU A 451 -2.25 -10.96 6.50
C GLU A 451 -3.44 -11.29 7.39
N GLU A 452 -3.25 -12.18 8.36
CA GLU A 452 -4.37 -12.69 9.16
C GLU A 452 -4.13 -12.41 10.64
N LEU A 453 -5.19 -12.02 11.33
CA LEU A 453 -5.26 -11.88 12.79
C LEU A 453 -4.40 -10.73 13.36
N THR A 454 -4.24 -9.63 12.62
CA THR A 454 -3.55 -8.44 13.13
C THR A 454 -4.28 -7.89 14.35
N ASN A 455 -3.55 -7.70 15.46
CA ASN A 455 -4.08 -7.16 16.70
C ASN A 455 -3.14 -6.09 17.25
N THR A 456 -3.68 -4.91 17.52
CA THR A 456 -2.96 -3.74 18.06
C THR A 456 -3.58 -3.22 19.36
N ASP A 457 -4.61 -3.89 19.87
CA ASP A 457 -5.34 -3.52 21.09
C ASP A 457 -4.65 -4.06 22.37
#